data_AF-A0A7X6YTK3-F1
#
_entry.id   AF-A0A7X6YTK3-F1
#
_cell.length_a   1.000
_cell.length_b   1.000
_cell.length_c   1.000
_cell.angle_alpha   90.00
_cell.angle_beta   90.00
_cell.angle_gamma   90.00
#
_symmetry.space_group_name_H-M   'P 1'
#
loop_
_entity.id
_entity.type
_entity.pdbx_description
1 polymer ?
#
loop_
_entity_poly.entity_id
_entity_poly.type
_entity_poly.pdbx_seq_one_letter_code
_entity_poly.pdbx_strand_id
1 'polypeptide(L)' 'MRIICSKRNETAWNLAAEEVLFKGRDSALLLYINFPSVIIGCNQLLENELDRAYCRKNNIGVYRRISGGGAVYHDSG' A
#
# COMPACT_ATOMS: atom_id res chain seq x y z
N MET A 1 -14.79 -17.94 -4.83
CA MET A 1 -14.04 -16.82 -4.20
C MET A 1 -12.81 -17.41 -3.53
N ARG A 2 -11.61 -16.97 -3.92
CA ARG A 2 -10.34 -17.47 -3.36
C ARG A 2 -9.92 -16.61 -2.17
N ILE A 3 -9.27 -17.20 -1.17
CA ILE A 3 -8.66 -16.46 -0.05
C ILE A 3 -7.14 -16.59 -0.19
N ILE A 4 -6.45 -15.46 -0.15
CA ILE A 4 -5.00 -15.37 -0.33
C ILE A 4 -4.44 -14.57 0.84
N CYS A 5 -3.50 -15.16 1.58
CA CYS A 5 -2.75 -14.45 2.62
C CYS A 5 -1.33 -14.21 2.11
N SER A 6 -0.93 -12.94 1.99
CA SER A 6 0.44 -12.60 1.60
C SER A 6 1.41 -13.00 2.70
N LYS A 7 2.51 -13.67 2.32
CA LYS A 7 3.64 -13.98 3.22
C LYS A 7 4.71 -12.87 3.23
N ARG A 8 4.45 -11.79 2.51
CA ARG A 8 5.36 -10.67 2.28
C ARG A 8 4.81 -9.43 2.99
N ASN A 9 5.71 -8.65 3.57
CA ASN A 9 5.37 -7.39 4.23
C ASN A 9 5.87 -6.16 3.46
N GLU A 10 6.58 -6.38 2.35
CA GLU A 10 7.03 -5.35 1.45
C GLU A 10 5.83 -4.68 0.76
N THR A 11 5.58 -3.40 1.06
CA THR A 11 4.42 -2.66 0.56
C THR A 11 4.30 -2.67 -0.95
N ALA A 12 5.42 -2.53 -1.67
CA ALA A 12 5.44 -2.59 -3.14
C ALA A 12 4.92 -3.94 -3.66
N TRP A 13 5.28 -5.04 -3.01
CA TRP A 13 4.82 -6.38 -3.39
C TRP A 13 3.32 -6.52 -3.17
N ASN A 14 2.83 -6.09 -2.01
CA ASN A 14 1.42 -6.22 -1.66
C ASN A 14 0.52 -5.35 -2.55
N LEU A 15 0.93 -4.11 -2.86
CA LEU A 15 0.20 -3.25 -3.81
C LEU A 15 0.22 -3.81 -5.24
N ALA A 16 1.35 -4.38 -5.68
CA ALA A 16 1.41 -5.03 -6.99
C ALA A 16 0.52 -6.27 -7.06
N ALA A 17 0.48 -7.09 -6.01
CA ALA A 17 -0.39 -8.26 -5.93
C ALA A 17 -1.87 -7.85 -5.94
N GLU A 18 -2.23 -6.80 -5.21
CA GLU A 18 -3.57 -6.20 -5.24
C GLU A 18 -3.95 -5.76 -6.65
N GLU A 19 -3.09 -5.01 -7.35
CA GLU A 19 -3.35 -4.54 -8.71
C GLU A 19 -3.51 -5.71 -9.71
N VAL A 20 -2.68 -6.75 -9.61
CA VAL A 20 -2.78 -7.95 -10.45
C VAL A 20 -4.10 -8.67 -10.23
N LEU A 21 -4.51 -8.86 -8.97
CA LEU A 21 -5.79 -9.50 -8.65
C LEU A 21 -6.97 -8.64 -9.09
N PHE A 22 -6.90 -7.32 -8.91
CA PHE A 22 -7.93 -6.38 -9.32
C PHE A 22 -8.16 -6.37 -10.85
N LYS A 23 -7.09 -6.50 -11.64
CA LYS A 23 -7.17 -6.63 -13.11
C LYS A 23 -7.64 -8.02 -13.58
N GLY A 24 -7.65 -9.01 -12.69
CA GLY A 24 -8.13 -10.36 -12.96
C GLY A 24 -9.66 -10.44 -13.08
N ARG A 25 -10.15 -11.60 -13.53
CA ARG A 25 -11.61 -11.87 -13.63
C ARG A 25 -12.19 -12.60 -12.42
N ASP A 26 -11.34 -13.22 -11.59
CA ASP A 26 -11.76 -14.02 -10.46
C ASP A 26 -11.83 -13.18 -9.18
N SER A 27 -12.91 -13.34 -8.41
CA SER A 27 -13.03 -12.70 -7.10
C SER A 27 -12.13 -13.38 -6.06
N ALA A 28 -11.31 -12.56 -5.39
CA ALA A 28 -10.42 -12.98 -4.32
C ALA A 28 -10.52 -12.04 -3.11
N LEU A 29 -10.34 -12.62 -1.92
CA LEU A 29 -10.01 -11.90 -0.69
C LEU A 29 -8.49 -11.99 -0.50
N LEU A 30 -7.82 -10.84 -0.57
CA LEU A 30 -6.39 -10.72 -0.28
C LEU A 30 -6.21 -10.10 1.11
N LEU A 31 -5.46 -10.77 1.98
CA LEU A 31 -5.06 -10.26 3.29
C LEU A 31 -3.55 -10.05 3.30
N TYR A 32 -3.10 -8.86 3.73
CA TYR A 32 -1.68 -8.54 3.87
C TYR A 32 -1.45 -7.51 4.98
N ILE A 33 -0.23 -7.50 5.51
CA ILE A 33 0.27 -6.54 6.48
C ILE A 33 1.52 -5.92 5.86
N ASN A 34 1.66 -4.59 5.92
CA ASN A 34 2.83 -3.90 5.37
C ASN A 34 3.82 -3.55 6.48
N PHE A 35 5.10 -3.43 6.14
CA PHE A 35 6.05 -2.69 6.97
C PHE A 35 5.68 -1.20 7.05
N PRO A 36 6.24 -0.43 8.02
CA PRO A 36 6.01 1.00 8.15
C PRO A 36 6.04 1.74 6.81
N SER A 37 4.89 2.22 6.39
CA SER A 37 4.73 2.88 5.10
C SER A 37 3.58 3.87 5.06
N VAL A 38 3.73 4.90 4.24
CA VAL A 38 2.63 5.80 3.85
C VAL A 38 2.18 5.42 2.45
N ILE A 39 0.89 5.16 2.28
CA ILE A 39 0.29 4.89 0.98
C ILE A 39 -0.61 6.07 0.61
N ILE A 40 -0.18 6.85 -0.38
CA ILE A 40 -0.94 7.98 -0.90
C ILE A 40 -1.95 7.54 -1.96
N GLY A 41 -3.10 8.23 -2.02
CA GLY A 41 -4.11 8.02 -3.04
C GLY A 41 -3.61 8.41 -4.44
N CYS A 42 -4.22 7.83 -5.48
CA CYS A 42 -3.75 7.97 -6.85
C CYS A 42 -3.56 9.42 -7.32
N ASN A 43 -4.39 10.36 -6.84
CA ASN A 43 -4.40 11.76 -7.29
C ASN A 43 -3.79 12.76 -6.28
N GLN A 44 -3.20 12.29 -5.18
CA GLN A 44 -2.63 13.18 -4.16
C GLN A 44 -1.21 13.66 -4.51
N LEU A 45 -0.90 14.90 -4.14
CA LEU A 45 0.45 15.46 -4.19
C LEU A 45 1.20 15.08 -2.92
N LEU A 46 2.38 14.49 -3.07
CA LEU A 46 3.11 13.87 -1.97
C LEU A 46 3.52 14.90 -0.89
N GLU A 47 3.82 16.12 -1.32
CA GLU A 47 4.23 17.26 -0.48
C GLU A 47 3.12 17.73 0.47
N ASN A 48 1.85 17.51 0.13
CA ASN A 48 0.72 17.97 0.93
C ASN A 48 0.30 16.94 1.99
N GLU A 49 0.73 15.69 1.86
CA GLU A 49 0.20 14.57 2.64
C GLU A 49 1.16 14.09 3.74
N LEU A 50 2.46 14.36 3.59
CA LEU A 50 3.46 13.81 4.51
C LEU A 50 4.73 14.65 4.60
N ASP A 51 5.41 14.52 5.74
CA ASP A 51 6.77 15.01 5.93
C ASP A 51 7.78 14.01 5.33
N ARG A 52 8.34 14.37 4.17
CA ARG A 52 9.34 13.56 3.45
C ARG A 52 10.61 13.33 4.28
N ALA A 53 11.04 14.32 5.06
CA ALA A 53 12.24 14.23 5.86
C ALA A 53 12.04 13.25 7.03
N TYR A 54 10.87 13.31 7.67
CA TYR A 54 10.49 12.35 8.70
C TYR A 54 10.42 10.91 8.16
N CYS A 55 9.76 10.70 7.01
CA CYS A 55 9.66 9.37 6.41
C CYS A 55 11.05 8.79 6.09
N ARG A 56 11.93 9.58 5.45
CA ARG A 56 13.29 9.16 5.14
C ARG A 56 14.12 8.86 6.39
N LYS A 57 14.04 9.70 7.42
CA LYS A 57 14.79 9.50 8.68
C LYS A 57 14.37 8.23 9.41
N ASN A 58 13.10 7.87 9.35
CA ASN A 58 12.54 6.71 10.07
C ASN A 58 12.39 5.46 9.18
N ASN A 59 12.96 5.44 7.97
CA ASN A 59 12.84 4.33 7.01
C ASN A 59 11.38 3.93 6.71
N ILE A 60 10.47 4.91 6.67
CA ILE A 60 9.06 4.73 6.30
C ILE A 60 8.96 4.84 4.79
N GLY A 61 8.57 3.74 4.13
CA GLY A 61 8.41 3.72 2.68
C GLY A 61 7.21 4.56 2.22
N VAL A 62 7.31 5.23 1.07
CA VAL A 62 6.21 6.03 0.51
C VAL A 62 5.80 5.44 -0.84
N TYR A 63 4.53 5.08 -0.96
CA TYR A 63 3.98 4.39 -2.14
C TYR A 63 2.67 5.03 -2.59
N ARG A 64 2.31 4.85 -3.87
CA ARG A 64 1.04 5.30 -4.44
C ARG A 64 0.19 4.09 -4.80
N ARG A 65 -1.07 4.05 -4.35
CA ARG A 65 -2.03 3.01 -4.75
C ARG A 65 -2.86 3.45 -5.96
N ILE A 66 -3.49 2.47 -6.61
CA ILE A 66 -4.33 2.71 -7.80
C ILE A 66 -5.69 3.34 -7.48
N SER A 67 -6.18 3.16 -6.25
CA SER A 67 -7.44 3.74 -5.80
C SER A 67 -7.30 5.19 -5.35
N GLY A 68 -8.41 5.93 -5.43
CA GLY A 68 -8.52 7.28 -4.87
C GLY A 68 -8.61 7.29 -3.34
N GLY A 69 -8.98 8.44 -2.76
CA GLY A 69 -9.05 8.67 -1.32
C GLY A 69 -7.80 9.33 -0.75
N GLY A 70 -7.71 9.39 0.59
CA GLY A 70 -6.63 10.07 1.31
C GLY A 70 -5.37 9.22 1.50
N ALA A 71 -4.36 9.81 2.15
CA ALA A 71 -3.15 9.11 2.55
C ALA A 71 -3.40 8.30 3.82
N VAL A 72 -2.81 7.11 3.90
CA VAL A 72 -2.90 6.24 5.09
C VAL A 72 -1.52 5.75 5.51
N TYR A 73 -1.33 5.59 6.80
CA TYR A 73 -0.14 4.98 7.38
C TYR A 73 -0.41 3.52 7.71
N HIS A 74 0.52 2.64 7.36
CA HIS A 74 0.49 1.22 7.66
C HIS A 74 1.71 0.83 8.49
N ASP A 75 1.52 -0.16 9.36
CA ASP A 75 2.56 -0.88 10.07
C ASP A 75 2.12 -2.35 10.29
N SER A 76 2.75 -3.04 11.25
CA SER A 76 2.50 -4.45 11.52
C SER A 76 1.20 -4.76 12.28
N GLY A 77 0.37 -3.74 12.55
CA GLY A 77 -0.87 -3.85 13.32
C GLY A 77 -0.76 -3.23 14.70
#